data_AF-A0A973R5A3-F1
#
_entry.id   AF-A0A973R5A3-F1
#
_cell.length_a   1.000
_cell.length_b   1.000
_cell.length_c   1.000
_cell.angle_alpha   90.00
_cell.angle_beta   90.00
_cell.angle_gamma   90.00
#
_symmetry.space_group_name_H-M   'P 1'
#
loop_
_entity.id
_entity.type
_entity.pdbx_description
1 polymer ?
#
loop_
_entity_poly.entity_id
_entity_poly.type
_entity_poly.pdbx_seq_one_letter_code
_entity_poly.pdbx_strand_id
1 'polypeptide(L)'
;MTTATHRASARISTDRAGRYLDQLCRHIQQIGALGGHSMNHGGAAPAAPRVEFTGTDALVDFGTARCVLRATPEALNVAVEADDAEALSRVRQSVTHRLETIGRRDRLMIDWGEQGAGTSDAATLLALLLEPAGRADPWPLYARLHRLGPVQAIGDDLVLVSGYAAVNQVLRDPAFGMPGTDEQASAATAETTNEQPSAPAAETPAEQPSTSTPETPDGQPTSPTTDASAALHSLSRSILRADPPDHGRMRSLISQVFTPRRIATLRPAVERAVDELLDRSAALGAGGRPVDFMDAFAFPLPVTVICELLGVPDAGRARFRPLAADLTEALELTDSLSQAAEAAARELAEVFAALIAERRASPADDLIGALVAARDADDGSLSDSELLANLILLLVAGFETTTGLLGAGVAELLADPGLLTALRSGHVAVTGFIEEVLRIESPVQVTTRVARRDGLTIAGTPVPRGAQVILLIGAANRDPARYPEPDRFDPRRTDVKPLSFGAGAHVCLGNALARIEAEIAFARLAARFPGLAADPDASPTRRDRLVLRGYETLPIIVGGSDRGAETDRPE
;
A
#
# COMPACT_ATOMS: atom_id res chain seq x y z
N MET A 1 39.23 -0.46 -6.83
CA MET A 1 38.81 0.17 -5.56
C MET A 1 38.22 1.51 -5.92
N THR A 2 36.91 1.66 -5.84
CA THR A 2 36.22 2.95 -6.01
C THR A 2 36.43 3.77 -4.74
N THR A 3 37.06 4.93 -4.85
CA THR A 3 37.11 5.92 -3.78
C THR A 3 35.70 6.46 -3.54
N ALA A 4 35.25 6.50 -2.28
CA ALA A 4 33.93 6.99 -1.94
C ALA A 4 33.90 8.53 -2.07
N THR A 5 33.13 9.06 -3.02
CA THR A 5 32.89 10.50 -3.12
C THR A 5 32.03 10.95 -1.95
N HIS A 6 32.56 11.87 -1.14
CA HIS A 6 31.85 12.41 0.02
C HIS A 6 30.86 13.49 -0.43
N ARG A 7 29.62 13.45 0.07
CA ARG A 7 28.53 14.36 -0.34
C ARG A 7 27.76 14.95 0.84
N ALA A 8 27.27 16.18 0.69
CA ALA A 8 26.28 16.79 1.58
C ALA A 8 25.42 17.81 0.82
N SER A 9 24.18 18.05 1.27
CA SER A 9 23.31 19.06 0.67
C SER A 9 22.54 19.89 1.71
N ALA A 10 22.29 21.15 1.42
CA ALA A 10 21.45 22.04 2.19
C ALA A 10 20.38 22.69 1.30
N ARG A 11 19.14 22.79 1.78
CA ARG A 11 18.07 23.59 1.16
C ARG A 11 17.69 24.73 2.09
N ILE A 12 17.78 25.95 1.59
CA ILE A 12 17.56 27.18 2.36
C ILE A 12 16.32 27.85 1.77
N SER A 13 15.16 27.70 2.42
CA SER A 13 13.89 28.28 1.97
C SER A 13 13.91 29.81 2.11
N THR A 14 13.72 30.54 1.00
CA THR A 14 13.75 32.00 0.93
C THR A 14 13.32 32.54 -0.44
N ASP A 15 12.53 33.62 -0.40
CA ASP A 15 12.17 34.54 -1.48
C ASP A 15 13.37 35.20 -2.20
N ARG A 16 14.57 35.13 -1.60
CA ARG A 16 15.78 35.87 -2.04
C ARG A 16 16.87 34.97 -2.59
N ALA A 17 16.56 33.71 -2.93
CA ALA A 17 17.55 32.71 -3.31
C ALA A 17 18.54 33.20 -4.40
N GLY A 18 18.06 33.84 -5.47
CA GLY A 18 18.91 34.38 -6.54
C GLY A 18 19.83 35.53 -6.08
N ARG A 19 19.40 36.32 -5.09
CA ARG A 19 20.22 37.37 -4.47
C ARG A 19 21.34 36.76 -3.63
N TYR A 20 21.03 35.75 -2.82
CA TYR A 20 22.04 35.06 -2.02
C TYR A 20 23.03 34.27 -2.88
N LEU A 21 22.57 33.69 -3.99
CA LEU A 21 23.41 33.01 -4.99
C LEU A 21 24.46 33.96 -5.57
N ASP A 22 24.04 35.10 -6.12
CA ASP A 22 24.95 36.14 -6.65
C ASP A 22 25.90 36.68 -5.57
N GLN A 23 25.38 37.00 -4.37
CA GLN A 23 26.21 37.49 -3.26
C GLN A 23 27.24 36.45 -2.79
N LEU A 24 26.89 35.16 -2.76
CA LEU A 24 27.81 34.07 -2.42
C LEU A 24 28.88 33.89 -3.51
N CYS A 25 28.49 33.88 -4.78
CA CYS A 25 29.42 33.77 -5.91
C CYS A 25 30.45 34.91 -5.89
N ARG A 26 30.01 36.16 -5.72
CA ARG A 26 30.90 37.33 -5.62
C ARG A 26 31.82 37.26 -4.41
N HIS A 27 31.32 36.83 -3.25
CA HIS A 27 32.12 36.68 -2.03
C HIS A 27 33.16 35.56 -2.12
N ILE A 28 32.89 34.50 -2.90
CA ILE A 28 33.86 33.43 -3.20
C ILE A 28 34.93 33.92 -4.19
N GLN A 29 34.53 34.57 -5.28
CA GLN A 29 35.46 35.11 -6.30
C GLN A 29 36.46 36.12 -5.72
N GLN A 30 36.02 37.01 -4.82
CA GLN A 30 36.86 38.07 -4.25
C GLN A 30 38.07 37.55 -3.44
N ILE A 31 38.02 36.31 -2.94
CA ILE A 31 39.12 35.71 -2.17
C ILE A 31 40.34 35.43 -3.04
N GLY A 32 40.15 35.18 -4.34
CA GLY A 32 41.26 35.09 -5.30
C GLY A 32 41.96 36.42 -5.59
N ALA A 33 41.32 37.56 -5.25
CA ALA A 33 41.84 38.91 -5.51
C ALA A 33 42.39 39.61 -4.25
N LEU A 34 41.97 39.19 -3.05
CA LEU A 34 42.36 39.79 -1.77
C LEU A 34 43.25 38.84 -0.93
N GLY A 35 44.12 38.10 -1.60
CA GLY A 35 45.07 37.16 -0.98
C GLY A 35 46.20 37.85 -0.23
N GLY A 36 45.95 38.31 1.00
CA GLY A 36 46.95 39.02 1.80
C GLY A 36 46.66 39.09 3.29
N HIS A 37 46.94 37.99 4.01
CA HIS A 37 47.77 37.94 5.23
C HIS A 37 48.19 36.48 5.47
N SER A 38 49.49 36.24 5.70
CA SER A 38 50.09 34.90 5.76
C SER A 38 50.12 34.33 7.19
N MET A 39 50.18 33.00 7.32
CA MET A 39 50.97 32.31 8.35
C MET A 39 51.35 30.88 7.92
N ASN A 40 52.65 30.71 7.63
CA ASN A 40 53.46 29.49 7.60
C ASN A 40 52.79 28.09 7.65
N HIS A 41 52.78 27.40 6.51
CA HIS A 41 53.41 26.07 6.36
C HIS A 41 53.80 25.85 4.89
N GLY A 42 54.82 25.01 4.63
CA GLY A 42 55.51 24.91 3.34
C GLY A 42 54.79 24.16 2.22
N GLY A 43 53.48 24.29 2.10
CA GLY A 43 52.71 23.80 0.96
C GLY A 43 52.62 24.84 -0.17
N ALA A 44 52.29 24.40 -1.39
CA ALA A 44 51.89 25.33 -2.44
C ALA A 44 50.58 26.03 -2.03
N ALA A 45 50.44 27.33 -2.34
CA ALA A 45 49.21 28.06 -2.07
C ALA A 45 48.05 27.41 -2.83
N PRO A 46 46.88 27.16 -2.18
CA PRO A 46 45.74 26.56 -2.86
C PRO A 46 45.25 27.46 -3.99
N ALA A 47 44.88 26.85 -5.12
CA ALA A 47 44.35 27.58 -6.25
C ALA A 47 43.06 28.32 -5.85
N ALA A 48 42.91 29.56 -6.33
CA ALA A 48 41.68 30.34 -6.09
C ALA A 48 40.47 29.58 -6.68
N PRO A 49 39.35 29.50 -5.95
CA PRO A 49 38.18 28.74 -6.39
C PRO A 49 37.61 29.32 -7.68
N ARG A 50 37.31 28.45 -8.64
CA ARG A 50 36.68 28.85 -9.91
C ARG A 50 35.18 28.90 -9.72
N VAL A 51 34.53 29.93 -10.26
CA VAL A 51 33.08 30.13 -10.15
C VAL A 51 32.51 30.36 -11.55
N GLU A 52 31.73 29.40 -12.02
CA GLU A 52 30.92 29.51 -13.23
C GLU A 52 29.48 29.83 -12.81
N PHE A 53 28.85 30.85 -13.39
CA PHE A 53 27.55 31.37 -12.96
C PHE A 53 26.66 31.68 -14.18
N THR A 54 25.43 31.18 -14.16
CA THR A 54 24.46 31.29 -15.28
C THR A 54 23.20 32.08 -14.91
N GLY A 55 23.15 32.70 -13.73
CA GLY A 55 22.01 33.49 -13.25
C GLY A 55 21.21 32.76 -12.17
N THR A 56 20.66 31.58 -12.48
CA THR A 56 19.94 30.71 -11.53
C THR A 56 20.80 29.60 -10.93
N ASP A 57 21.91 29.27 -11.59
CA ASP A 57 22.82 28.21 -11.18
C ASP A 57 24.25 28.73 -11.08
N ALA A 58 25.05 28.12 -10.19
CA ALA A 58 26.49 28.27 -10.16
C ALA A 58 27.20 26.94 -9.86
N LEU A 59 28.38 26.78 -10.44
CA LEU A 59 29.35 25.75 -10.06
C LEU A 59 30.58 26.43 -9.46
N VAL A 60 30.93 26.04 -8.24
CA VAL A 60 32.17 26.45 -7.56
C VAL A 60 33.10 25.26 -7.46
N ASP A 61 34.25 25.31 -8.12
CA ASP A 61 35.29 24.28 -8.03
C ASP A 61 36.42 24.77 -7.08
N PHE A 62 36.61 24.04 -5.98
CA PHE A 62 37.63 24.27 -4.95
C PHE A 62 38.87 23.38 -5.10
N GLY A 63 39.02 22.68 -6.24
CA GLY A 63 40.11 21.74 -6.51
C GLY A 63 39.86 20.34 -5.95
N THR A 64 39.69 20.19 -4.64
CA THR A 64 39.41 18.88 -3.97
C THR A 64 37.92 18.67 -3.65
N ALA A 65 37.07 19.56 -4.14
CA ALA A 65 35.64 19.59 -3.88
C ALA A 65 34.92 20.52 -4.86
N ARG A 66 33.64 20.23 -5.14
CA ARG A 66 32.75 21.03 -5.98
C ARG A 66 31.49 21.37 -5.22
N CYS A 67 31.01 22.60 -5.35
CA CYS A 67 29.75 23.06 -4.80
C CYS A 67 28.84 23.53 -5.94
N VAL A 68 27.73 22.85 -6.13
CA VAL A 68 26.65 23.25 -7.05
C VAL A 68 25.63 24.05 -6.25
N LEU A 69 25.26 25.22 -6.78
CA LEU A 69 24.32 26.14 -6.17
C LEU A 69 23.16 26.38 -7.16
N ARG A 70 21.90 26.24 -6.71
CA ARG A 70 20.71 26.47 -7.54
C ARG A 70 19.65 27.29 -6.81
N ALA A 71 19.35 28.47 -7.33
CA ALA A 71 18.26 29.32 -6.86
C ALA A 71 16.96 29.01 -7.62
N THR A 72 15.89 28.73 -6.88
CA THR A 72 14.50 28.76 -7.36
C THR A 72 13.80 30.01 -6.80
N PRO A 73 12.54 30.32 -7.13
CA PRO A 73 11.80 31.42 -6.49
C PRO A 73 11.61 31.27 -4.98
N GLU A 74 11.74 30.05 -4.45
CA GLU A 74 11.38 29.68 -3.06
C GLU A 74 12.57 29.18 -2.23
N ALA A 75 13.69 28.79 -2.85
CA ALA A 75 14.82 28.22 -2.12
C ALA A 75 16.18 28.37 -2.83
N LEU A 76 17.24 28.56 -2.04
CA LEU A 76 18.62 28.30 -2.47
C LEU A 76 19.00 26.87 -2.10
N ASN A 77 19.32 26.06 -3.10
CA ASN A 77 19.79 24.70 -2.94
C ASN A 77 21.31 24.68 -3.08
N VAL A 78 21.97 23.94 -2.21
CA VAL A 78 23.43 23.81 -2.12
C VAL A 78 23.76 22.32 -2.09
N ALA A 79 24.61 21.85 -2.99
CA ALA A 79 25.10 20.47 -3.00
C ALA A 79 26.63 20.47 -3.11
N VAL A 80 27.31 19.76 -2.22
CA VAL A 80 28.78 19.66 -2.19
C VAL A 80 29.20 18.23 -2.42
N GLU A 81 30.11 18.02 -3.37
CA GLU A 81 30.88 16.79 -3.56
C GLU A 81 32.34 17.03 -3.20
N ALA A 82 33.02 16.04 -2.60
CA ALA A 82 34.43 16.15 -2.23
C ALA A 82 35.16 14.81 -2.35
N ASP A 83 36.48 14.89 -2.57
CA ASP A 83 37.37 13.73 -2.69
C ASP A 83 37.57 13.00 -1.34
N ASP A 84 37.45 13.73 -0.23
CA ASP A 84 37.61 13.24 1.14
C ASP A 84 36.68 13.98 2.14
N ALA A 85 36.51 13.41 3.34
CA ALA A 85 35.64 13.95 4.38
C ALA A 85 36.12 15.28 4.98
N GLU A 86 37.43 15.55 5.00
CA GLU A 86 37.99 16.81 5.50
C GLU A 86 37.73 17.93 4.48
N ALA A 87 37.90 17.66 3.19
CA ALA A 87 37.49 18.53 2.09
C ALA A 87 35.99 18.87 2.14
N LEU A 88 35.13 17.86 2.37
CA LEU A 88 33.70 18.10 2.56
C LEU A 88 33.43 19.02 3.76
N SER A 89 34.07 18.75 4.91
CA SER A 89 33.90 19.54 6.13
C SER A 89 34.36 21.00 5.95
N ARG A 90 35.56 21.21 5.37
CA ARG A 90 36.10 22.53 5.04
C ARG A 90 35.15 23.31 4.13
N VAL A 91 34.58 22.68 3.09
CA VAL A 91 33.63 23.36 2.18
C VAL A 91 32.27 23.61 2.84
N ARG A 92 31.71 22.66 3.62
CA ARG A 92 30.47 22.88 4.39
C ARG A 92 30.59 24.11 5.30
N GLN A 93 31.63 24.16 6.14
CA GLN A 93 31.89 25.28 7.05
C GLN A 93 32.10 26.61 6.29
N SER A 94 32.86 26.56 5.18
CA SER A 94 33.15 27.70 4.31
C SER A 94 31.89 28.29 3.67
N VAL A 95 30.99 27.43 3.17
CA VAL A 95 29.73 27.86 2.54
C VAL A 95 28.72 28.36 3.58
N THR A 96 28.54 27.63 4.70
CA THR A 96 27.68 28.05 5.82
C THR A 96 28.07 29.44 6.31
N HIS A 97 29.33 29.66 6.69
CA HIS A 97 29.77 30.92 7.28
C HIS A 97 29.53 32.13 6.35
N ARG A 98 29.68 31.96 5.03
CA ARG A 98 29.40 33.03 4.06
C ARG A 98 27.90 33.29 3.91
N LEU A 99 27.08 32.25 3.85
CA LEU A 99 25.62 32.40 3.76
C LEU A 99 25.01 32.99 5.04
N GLU A 100 25.48 32.58 6.22
CA GLU A 100 25.17 33.22 7.51
C GLU A 100 25.57 34.71 7.53
N THR A 101 26.76 35.04 6.99
CA THR A 101 27.26 36.42 6.92
C THR A 101 26.42 37.28 5.96
N ILE A 102 26.07 36.73 4.79
CA ILE A 102 25.25 37.40 3.76
C ILE A 102 23.81 37.57 4.23
N GLY A 103 23.21 36.49 4.76
CA GLY A 103 21.85 36.43 5.28
C GLY A 103 21.69 36.86 6.73
N ARG A 104 22.69 37.53 7.35
CA ARG A 104 22.71 37.83 8.79
C ARG A 104 21.49 38.58 9.32
N ARG A 105 20.84 39.40 8.47
CA ARG A 105 19.60 40.12 8.82
C ARG A 105 18.35 39.25 8.75
N ASP A 106 18.41 38.21 7.94
CA ASP A 106 17.30 37.31 7.62
C ASP A 106 17.40 35.97 8.40
N ARG A 107 18.45 35.82 9.22
CA ARG A 107 18.70 34.68 10.14
C ARG A 107 18.64 33.30 9.47
N LEU A 108 19.24 33.19 8.28
CA LEU A 108 19.32 31.91 7.55
C LEU A 108 19.93 30.81 8.42
N MET A 109 19.12 29.80 8.74
CA MET A 109 19.58 28.52 9.26
C MET A 109 19.96 27.62 8.09
N ILE A 110 21.09 26.90 8.22
CA ILE A 110 21.65 26.08 7.14
C ILE A 110 21.87 24.69 7.69
N ASP A 111 20.82 23.87 7.59
CA ASP A 111 20.96 22.44 7.87
C ASP A 111 21.57 21.72 6.66
N TRP A 112 22.44 20.76 6.95
CA TRP A 112 23.18 19.98 5.97
C TRP A 112 22.78 18.52 6.11
N GLY A 113 21.77 18.12 5.34
CA GLY A 113 21.41 16.71 5.20
C GLY A 113 22.60 15.90 4.71
N GLU A 114 22.99 14.89 5.49
CA GLU A 114 23.98 13.91 5.06
C GLU A 114 23.33 12.96 4.06
N GLN A 115 23.66 13.12 2.78
CA GLN A 115 23.11 12.29 1.72
C GLN A 115 23.71 10.88 1.76
N GLY A 116 23.18 10.05 2.66
CA GLY A 116 23.21 8.60 2.48
C GLY A 116 22.45 8.27 1.20
N ALA A 117 23.17 7.94 0.12
CA ALA A 117 22.61 7.87 -1.24
C ALA A 117 21.36 6.96 -1.38
N GLY A 118 21.22 5.95 -0.51
CA GLY A 118 20.04 5.07 -0.48
C GLY A 118 18.73 5.73 -0.03
N THR A 119 18.73 6.80 0.76
CA THR A 119 17.47 7.40 1.27
C THR A 119 16.72 8.16 0.18
N SER A 120 17.44 8.96 -0.63
CA SER A 120 16.89 9.63 -1.81
C SER A 120 16.44 8.62 -2.88
N ASP A 121 17.18 7.52 -3.07
CA ASP A 121 16.79 6.45 -3.99
C ASP A 121 15.53 5.71 -3.51
N ALA A 122 15.40 5.46 -2.19
CA ALA A 122 14.24 4.81 -1.60
C ALA A 122 12.97 5.67 -1.70
N ALA A 123 13.08 6.98 -1.43
CA ALA A 123 11.99 7.94 -1.64
C ALA A 123 11.54 7.98 -3.11
N THR A 124 12.50 8.09 -4.03
CA THR A 124 12.23 8.07 -5.49
C THR A 124 11.55 6.76 -5.92
N LEU A 125 11.95 5.62 -5.34
CA LEU A 125 11.36 4.31 -5.61
C LEU A 125 9.94 4.17 -5.04
N LEU A 126 9.63 4.82 -3.93
CA LEU A 126 8.28 4.87 -3.37
C LEU A 126 7.36 5.75 -4.23
N ALA A 127 7.82 6.94 -4.63
CA ALA A 127 7.06 7.82 -5.53
C ALA A 127 6.74 7.13 -6.87
N LEU A 128 7.74 6.49 -7.50
CA LEU A 128 7.55 5.70 -8.73
C LEU A 128 6.59 4.50 -8.54
N LEU A 129 6.47 3.96 -7.33
CA LEU A 129 5.55 2.87 -7.00
C LEU A 129 4.09 3.35 -6.88
N LEU A 130 3.88 4.64 -6.57
CA LEU A 130 2.57 5.29 -6.50
C LEU A 130 2.10 5.79 -7.88
N GLU A 131 3.00 5.99 -8.85
CA GLU A 131 2.61 6.24 -10.25
C GLU A 131 1.86 5.04 -10.85
N PRO A 132 0.88 5.24 -11.76
CA PRO A 132 0.14 4.15 -12.40
C PRO A 132 1.04 3.13 -13.12
N ALA A 133 2.19 3.55 -13.63
CA ALA A 133 3.17 2.65 -14.24
C ALA A 133 3.82 1.69 -13.23
N GLY A 134 4.18 2.19 -12.03
CA GLY A 134 4.70 1.36 -10.94
C GLY A 134 3.63 0.51 -10.27
N ARG A 135 2.38 0.99 -10.21
CA ARG A 135 1.22 0.16 -9.83
C ARG A 135 0.99 -0.98 -10.83
N ALA A 136 1.11 -0.71 -12.13
CA ALA A 136 0.98 -1.74 -13.17
C ALA A 136 2.10 -2.81 -13.08
N ASP A 137 3.37 -2.40 -13.01
CA ASP A 137 4.53 -3.30 -12.86
C ASP A 137 5.49 -2.85 -11.72
N PRO A 138 5.26 -3.30 -10.48
CA PRO A 138 6.11 -2.92 -9.35
C PRO A 138 7.38 -3.76 -9.21
N TRP A 139 7.55 -4.86 -9.98
CA TRP A 139 8.66 -5.80 -9.77
C TRP A 139 10.05 -5.21 -10.03
N PRO A 140 10.27 -4.39 -11.08
CA PRO A 140 11.55 -3.70 -11.28
C PRO A 140 11.89 -2.72 -10.15
N LEU A 141 10.87 -2.13 -9.50
CA LEU A 141 11.04 -1.24 -8.35
C LEU A 141 11.39 -2.03 -7.08
N TYR A 142 10.72 -3.16 -6.84
CA TYR A 142 11.05 -4.06 -5.73
C TYR A 142 12.47 -4.62 -5.84
N ALA A 143 12.87 -5.08 -7.02
CA ALA A 143 14.22 -5.54 -7.29
C ALA A 143 15.27 -4.42 -7.13
N ARG A 144 14.92 -3.14 -7.35
CA ARG A 144 15.77 -1.98 -7.01
C ARG A 144 15.84 -1.76 -5.50
N LEU A 145 14.72 -1.81 -4.78
CA LEU A 145 14.68 -1.67 -3.32
C LEU A 145 15.50 -2.74 -2.59
N HIS A 146 15.46 -4.01 -3.02
CA HIS A 146 16.30 -5.07 -2.44
C HIS A 146 17.80 -4.79 -2.59
N ARG A 147 18.24 -4.05 -3.61
CA ARG A 147 19.65 -3.67 -3.80
C ARG A 147 20.09 -2.52 -2.89
N LEU A 148 19.16 -1.71 -2.38
CA LEU A 148 19.45 -0.73 -1.32
C LEU A 148 19.56 -1.40 0.06
N GLY A 149 18.90 -2.55 0.25
CA GLY A 149 18.84 -3.30 1.50
C GLY A 149 17.42 -3.48 2.03
N PRO A 150 17.21 -4.33 3.05
CA PRO A 150 15.89 -4.81 3.48
C PRO A 150 15.00 -3.76 4.16
N VAL A 151 15.59 -2.66 4.62
CA VAL A 151 14.94 -1.56 5.36
C VAL A 151 15.60 -0.25 4.93
N GLN A 152 14.80 0.76 4.57
CA GLN A 152 15.25 2.11 4.21
C GLN A 152 14.53 3.15 5.07
N ALA A 153 15.24 4.13 5.61
CA ALA A 153 14.64 5.33 6.19
C ALA A 153 14.43 6.39 5.10
N ILE A 154 13.32 7.10 5.17
CA ILE A 154 12.90 8.16 4.24
C ILE A 154 12.54 9.37 5.11
N GLY A 155 13.47 10.31 5.25
CA GLY A 155 13.38 11.33 6.30
C GLY A 155 13.43 10.70 7.70
N ASP A 156 12.85 11.39 8.68
CA ASP A 156 12.83 10.94 10.08
C ASP A 156 11.59 10.08 10.42
N ASP A 157 10.45 10.35 9.79
CA ASP A 157 9.14 9.79 10.17
C ASP A 157 8.65 8.62 9.29
N LEU A 158 9.40 8.21 8.25
CA LEU A 158 8.97 7.13 7.34
C LEU A 158 10.06 6.05 7.15
N VAL A 159 9.65 4.79 7.24
CA VAL A 159 10.53 3.62 7.03
C VAL A 159 9.88 2.65 6.04
N LEU A 160 10.61 2.31 4.98
CA LEU A 160 10.18 1.39 3.93
C LEU A 160 10.88 0.03 4.09
N VAL A 161 10.11 -1.05 4.17
CA VAL A 161 10.61 -2.41 4.45
C VAL A 161 10.28 -3.34 3.29
N SER A 162 11.33 -3.89 2.66
CA SER A 162 11.26 -4.72 1.44
C SER A 162 11.77 -6.16 1.65
N GLY A 163 12.60 -6.39 2.67
CA GLY A 163 13.17 -7.70 2.97
C GLY A 163 12.23 -8.61 3.74
N TYR A 164 12.17 -9.89 3.37
CA TYR A 164 11.28 -10.91 3.95
C TYR A 164 11.45 -11.01 5.46
N ALA A 165 12.68 -11.15 5.95
CA ALA A 165 12.95 -11.29 7.38
C ALA A 165 12.53 -10.05 8.18
N ALA A 166 12.69 -8.85 7.60
CA ALA A 166 12.33 -7.58 8.20
C ALA A 166 10.81 -7.37 8.25
N VAL A 167 10.08 -7.60 7.15
CA VAL A 167 8.61 -7.59 7.14
C VAL A 167 8.06 -8.63 8.12
N ASN A 168 8.63 -9.84 8.11
CA ASN A 168 8.25 -10.94 9.00
C ASN A 168 8.52 -10.65 10.50
N GLN A 169 9.52 -9.82 10.81
CA GLN A 169 9.76 -9.27 12.16
C GLN A 169 8.64 -8.29 12.54
N VAL A 170 8.43 -7.23 11.75
CA VAL A 170 7.48 -6.15 12.07
C VAL A 170 6.05 -6.66 12.23
N LEU A 171 5.61 -7.59 11.38
CA LEU A 171 4.28 -8.20 11.47
C LEU A 171 4.04 -9.00 12.77
N ARG A 172 5.07 -9.29 13.58
CA ARG A 172 4.97 -10.07 14.83
C ARG A 172 5.28 -9.28 16.10
N ASP A 173 6.01 -8.17 16.01
CA ASP A 173 6.35 -7.36 17.18
C ASP A 173 5.20 -6.36 17.48
N PRO A 174 4.47 -6.52 18.60
CA PRO A 174 3.33 -5.66 18.94
C PRO A 174 3.73 -4.21 19.28
N ALA A 175 5.03 -3.88 19.28
CA ALA A 175 5.49 -2.50 19.34
C ALA A 175 5.32 -1.73 18.00
N PHE A 176 4.95 -2.42 16.91
CA PHE A 176 4.54 -1.81 15.64
C PHE A 176 3.04 -2.00 15.44
N GLY A 177 2.27 -0.97 15.80
CA GLY A 177 0.80 -1.00 15.83
C GLY A 177 0.14 -0.49 14.55
N MET A 178 -1.19 -0.54 14.46
CA MET A 178 -1.94 -0.03 13.30
C MET A 178 -2.02 1.51 13.30
N PRO A 179 -1.83 2.22 12.16
CA PRO A 179 -1.94 3.68 12.14
C PRO A 179 -3.32 4.17 12.60
N GLY A 180 -3.32 5.11 13.55
CA GLY A 180 -4.50 5.85 13.96
C GLY A 180 -5.03 6.76 12.85
N THR A 181 -6.27 7.24 13.00
CA THR A 181 -6.92 8.12 12.02
C THR A 181 -6.10 9.36 11.69
N ASP A 182 -5.53 9.98 12.73
CA ASP A 182 -4.90 11.29 12.65
C ASP A 182 -3.42 11.17 12.23
N GLU A 183 -2.79 10.04 12.56
CA GLU A 183 -1.39 9.72 12.20
C GLU A 183 -1.22 9.59 10.67
N GLN A 184 -2.23 9.08 9.96
CA GLN A 184 -2.17 8.95 8.49
C GLN A 184 -2.19 10.28 7.76
N ALA A 185 -2.94 11.27 8.25
CA ALA A 185 -2.95 12.61 7.67
C ALA A 185 -1.58 13.29 7.82
N SER A 186 -0.91 13.09 8.95
CA SER A 186 0.41 13.68 9.21
C SER A 186 1.53 13.08 8.35
N ALA A 187 1.46 11.80 7.98
CA ALA A 187 2.45 11.18 7.09
C ALA A 187 2.34 11.71 5.64
N ALA A 188 1.14 12.08 5.19
CA ALA A 188 0.91 12.68 3.87
C ALA A 188 1.38 14.14 3.80
N THR A 189 1.23 14.93 4.87
CA THR A 189 1.67 16.34 4.87
C THR A 189 3.19 16.52 4.75
N ALA A 190 3.99 15.49 5.03
CA ALA A 190 5.44 15.51 4.86
C ALA A 190 5.90 15.77 3.40
N GLU A 191 5.07 15.49 2.40
CA GLU A 191 5.36 15.78 0.98
C GLU A 191 4.62 17.03 0.45
N THR A 192 3.75 17.68 1.24
CA THR A 192 2.81 18.71 0.75
C THR A 192 2.69 19.99 1.60
N THR A 193 3.70 20.36 2.41
CA THR A 193 3.73 21.70 3.04
C THR A 193 4.05 22.82 2.05
N ASN A 194 3.02 23.39 1.40
CA ASN A 194 3.09 24.68 0.72
C ASN A 194 1.91 25.58 1.14
N GLU A 195 1.98 26.10 2.36
CA GLU A 195 0.95 27.01 2.91
C GLU A 195 0.95 28.35 2.16
N GLN A 196 -0.13 28.64 1.44
CA GLN A 196 -0.36 29.97 0.89
C GLN A 196 -0.71 30.96 2.02
N PRO A 197 0.05 32.06 2.22
CA PRO A 197 -0.28 33.04 3.25
C PRO A 197 -1.50 33.87 2.86
N SER A 198 -2.64 33.62 3.52
CA SER A 198 -3.86 34.40 3.37
C SER A 198 -3.65 35.86 3.80
N ALA A 199 -4.01 36.81 2.93
CA ALA A 199 -3.89 38.25 3.15
C ALA A 199 -4.78 38.76 4.31
N PRO A 200 -4.41 39.87 4.99
CA PRO A 200 -5.07 40.31 6.22
C PRO A 200 -6.46 40.91 5.98
N ALA A 201 -7.41 40.59 6.86
CA ALA A 201 -8.71 41.24 6.92
C ALA A 201 -8.62 42.66 7.53
N ALA A 202 -9.44 43.58 7.01
CA ALA A 202 -9.58 44.95 7.51
C ALA A 202 -10.82 45.10 8.43
N GLU A 203 -10.97 46.29 9.02
CA GLU A 203 -11.73 46.50 10.26
C GLU A 203 -13.27 46.62 10.12
N THR A 204 -13.93 46.38 11.26
CA THR A 204 -15.37 46.45 11.59
C THR A 204 -16.00 47.86 11.40
N PRO A 205 -17.35 48.02 11.35
CA PRO A 205 -18.20 47.99 12.57
C PRO A 205 -19.57 47.29 12.42
N ALA A 206 -20.32 47.24 13.54
CA ALA A 206 -21.54 46.44 13.72
C ALA A 206 -22.82 47.28 13.85
N GLU A 207 -23.99 46.64 13.70
CA GLU A 207 -25.19 46.92 14.52
C GLU A 207 -26.22 45.75 14.49
N GLN A 208 -27.13 45.72 15.47
CA GLN A 208 -28.30 44.81 15.63
C GLN A 208 -29.54 45.71 15.93
N PRO A 209 -30.72 45.27 16.47
CA PRO A 209 -31.31 43.92 16.69
C PRO A 209 -32.83 43.78 16.33
N SER A 210 -33.42 42.58 16.51
CA SER A 210 -34.85 42.21 16.78
C SER A 210 -35.16 40.77 16.30
N THR A 211 -36.26 40.03 16.59
CA THR A 211 -37.17 39.75 17.74
C THR A 211 -37.99 38.48 17.37
N SER A 212 -38.52 37.58 18.23
CA SER A 212 -38.49 37.38 19.70
C SER A 212 -38.97 35.94 20.08
N THR A 213 -39.20 35.71 21.37
CA THR A 213 -39.76 34.54 22.12
C THR A 213 -41.25 34.19 21.84
N PRO A 214 -41.89 33.13 22.44
CA PRO A 214 -41.44 32.17 23.49
C PRO A 214 -41.78 30.63 23.35
N GLU A 215 -41.06 29.83 24.15
CA GLU A 215 -41.47 28.68 25.01
C GLU A 215 -42.15 27.35 24.54
N THR A 216 -41.35 26.26 24.63
CA THR A 216 -41.56 24.99 25.44
C THR A 216 -42.61 23.93 25.02
N PRO A 217 -42.75 22.77 25.72
CA PRO A 217 -41.79 21.66 25.60
C PRO A 217 -42.46 20.28 25.39
N ASP A 218 -41.79 19.32 24.75
CA ASP A 218 -42.12 17.90 24.95
C ASP A 218 -40.96 16.94 24.61
N GLY A 219 -41.01 15.73 25.16
CA GLY A 219 -39.97 14.71 24.98
C GLY A 219 -40.38 13.62 24.00
N GLN A 220 -39.54 13.34 23.00
CA GLN A 220 -39.69 12.18 22.11
C GLN A 220 -38.37 11.38 22.02
N PRO A 221 -38.45 10.05 21.82
CA PRO A 221 -37.26 9.19 21.80
C PRO A 221 -36.35 9.54 20.63
N THR A 222 -35.05 9.66 20.89
CA THR A 222 -34.04 9.86 19.84
C THR A 222 -33.98 8.62 18.95
N SER A 223 -34.53 8.76 17.74
CA SER A 223 -34.26 7.82 16.65
C SER A 223 -32.75 7.75 16.40
N PRO A 224 -32.19 6.59 16.00
CA PRO A 224 -30.77 6.49 15.69
C PRO A 224 -30.46 7.36 14.47
N THR A 225 -29.93 8.56 14.71
CA THR A 225 -29.45 9.46 13.66
C THR A 225 -28.27 8.80 12.96
N THR A 226 -28.49 8.34 11.73
CA THR A 226 -27.45 7.89 10.81
C THR A 226 -26.59 9.08 10.39
N ASP A 227 -25.69 9.48 11.28
CA ASP A 227 -24.71 10.52 11.02
C ASP A 227 -23.78 10.04 9.89
N ALA A 228 -23.85 10.70 8.74
CA ALA A 228 -23.10 10.31 7.55
C ALA A 228 -21.58 10.38 7.77
N SER A 229 -21.12 11.13 8.77
CA SER A 229 -19.73 11.14 9.25
C SER A 229 -19.23 9.74 9.64
N ALA A 230 -20.11 8.88 10.17
CA ALA A 230 -19.77 7.52 10.57
C ALA A 230 -19.37 6.60 9.40
N ALA A 231 -19.74 6.95 8.16
CA ALA A 231 -19.43 6.14 6.98
C ALA A 231 -17.92 6.13 6.67
N LEU A 232 -17.23 7.28 6.77
CA LEU A 232 -15.76 7.36 6.62
C LEU A 232 -15.05 6.52 7.70
N HIS A 233 -15.69 6.34 8.86
CA HIS A 233 -15.15 5.54 9.96
C HIS A 233 -15.35 4.02 9.83
N SER A 234 -16.04 3.52 8.79
CA SER A 234 -16.48 2.12 8.67
C SER A 234 -15.37 1.07 8.80
N LEU A 235 -14.15 1.36 8.34
CA LEU A 235 -13.00 0.46 8.56
C LEU A 235 -12.15 0.85 9.79
N SER A 236 -12.21 2.11 10.24
CA SER A 236 -11.40 2.63 11.36
C SER A 236 -11.74 2.00 12.72
N ARG A 237 -12.98 1.52 12.90
CA ARG A 237 -13.44 0.82 14.11
C ARG A 237 -13.46 -0.71 13.98
N SER A 238 -12.85 -1.25 12.93
CA SER A 238 -12.76 -2.70 12.71
C SER A 238 -11.48 -3.28 13.31
N ILE A 239 -11.45 -4.61 13.48
CA ILE A 239 -10.24 -5.38 13.86
C ILE A 239 -9.02 -5.08 12.96
N LEU A 240 -9.22 -4.64 11.71
CA LEU A 240 -8.13 -4.28 10.80
C LEU A 240 -7.31 -3.08 11.31
N ARG A 241 -7.91 -2.16 12.07
CA ARG A 241 -7.29 -0.91 12.52
C ARG A 241 -7.05 -0.82 14.03
N ALA A 242 -7.37 -1.86 14.79
CA ALA A 242 -7.18 -1.91 16.23
C ALA A 242 -5.82 -2.50 16.64
N ASP A 243 -5.27 -2.03 17.75
CA ASP A 243 -4.14 -2.63 18.48
C ASP A 243 -4.66 -3.42 19.72
N PRO A 244 -3.82 -4.20 20.43
CA PRO A 244 -4.19 -4.76 21.74
C PRO A 244 -4.48 -3.64 22.77
N PRO A 245 -5.49 -3.80 23.66
CA PRO A 245 -6.26 -5.02 23.91
C PRO A 245 -7.43 -5.26 22.94
N ASP A 246 -7.95 -4.22 22.29
CA ASP A 246 -9.22 -4.27 21.55
C ASP A 246 -9.20 -5.18 20.33
N HIS A 247 -8.06 -5.22 19.61
CA HIS A 247 -7.82 -6.24 18.59
C HIS A 247 -7.99 -7.66 19.16
N GLY A 248 -7.47 -7.93 20.36
CA GLY A 248 -7.57 -9.24 21.01
C GLY A 248 -9.02 -9.61 21.36
N ARG A 249 -9.77 -8.64 21.90
CA ARG A 249 -11.20 -8.74 22.21
C ARG A 249 -12.01 -9.08 20.95
N MET A 250 -11.94 -8.23 19.91
CA MET A 250 -12.65 -8.45 18.64
C MET A 250 -12.21 -9.75 17.96
N ARG A 251 -10.90 -10.07 17.93
CA ARG A 251 -10.40 -11.29 17.31
C ARG A 251 -10.94 -12.54 17.98
N SER A 252 -11.07 -12.54 19.30
CA SER A 252 -11.61 -13.67 20.07
C SER A 252 -13.04 -14.01 19.64
N LEU A 253 -13.90 -13.00 19.48
CA LEU A 253 -15.28 -13.17 19.02
C LEU A 253 -15.33 -13.70 17.58
N ILE A 254 -14.71 -12.98 16.64
CA ILE A 254 -14.79 -13.31 15.21
C ILE A 254 -14.16 -14.68 14.90
N SER A 255 -13.10 -15.07 15.62
CA SER A 255 -12.43 -16.38 15.40
C SER A 255 -13.32 -17.59 15.73
N GLN A 256 -14.39 -17.44 16.51
CA GLN A 256 -15.30 -18.55 16.84
C GLN A 256 -16.07 -19.07 15.63
N VAL A 257 -16.34 -18.23 14.62
CA VAL A 257 -16.99 -18.66 13.38
C VAL A 257 -16.00 -19.10 12.29
N PHE A 258 -14.75 -18.63 12.33
CA PHE A 258 -13.68 -19.06 11.41
C PHE A 258 -12.93 -20.30 11.91
N THR A 259 -13.57 -21.16 12.70
CA THR A 259 -12.97 -22.41 13.14
C THR A 259 -12.78 -23.38 11.97
N PRO A 260 -11.74 -24.24 11.97
CA PRO A 260 -11.52 -25.22 10.91
C PRO A 260 -12.73 -26.13 10.64
N ARG A 261 -13.55 -26.40 11.65
CA ARG A 261 -14.80 -27.15 11.51
C ARG A 261 -15.87 -26.41 10.70
N ARG A 262 -16.11 -25.12 10.98
CA ARG A 262 -17.11 -24.30 10.28
C ARG A 262 -16.63 -23.94 8.85
N ILE A 263 -15.33 -23.75 8.66
CA ILE A 263 -14.71 -23.63 7.34
C ILE A 263 -14.86 -24.94 6.54
N ALA A 264 -14.62 -26.10 7.14
CA ALA A 264 -14.78 -27.40 6.45
C ALA A 264 -16.24 -27.65 5.99
N THR A 265 -17.25 -27.19 6.74
CA THR A 265 -18.66 -27.30 6.34
C THR A 265 -19.04 -26.42 5.15
N LEU A 266 -18.23 -25.41 4.77
CA LEU A 266 -18.45 -24.63 3.55
C LEU A 266 -18.02 -25.35 2.27
N ARG A 267 -17.16 -26.38 2.34
CA ARG A 267 -16.63 -27.07 1.15
C ARG A 267 -17.71 -27.48 0.15
N PRO A 268 -18.84 -28.12 0.54
CA PRO A 268 -19.90 -28.46 -0.41
C PRO A 268 -20.60 -27.26 -1.06
N ALA A 269 -20.58 -26.07 -0.44
CA ALA A 269 -21.11 -24.84 -1.03
C ALA A 269 -20.13 -24.23 -2.02
N VAL A 270 -18.84 -24.18 -1.68
CA VAL A 270 -17.74 -23.79 -2.59
C VAL A 270 -17.74 -24.68 -3.83
N GLU A 271 -17.91 -26.00 -3.67
CA GLU A 271 -17.96 -26.96 -4.78
C GLU A 271 -19.14 -26.70 -5.73
N ARG A 272 -20.35 -26.48 -5.22
CA ARG A 272 -21.51 -26.10 -6.07
C ARG A 272 -21.26 -24.79 -6.81
N ALA A 273 -20.80 -23.75 -6.10
CA ALA A 273 -20.52 -22.45 -6.70
C ALA A 273 -19.46 -22.54 -7.82
N VAL A 274 -18.40 -23.35 -7.63
CA VAL A 274 -17.41 -23.58 -8.69
C VAL A 274 -18.03 -24.29 -9.90
N ASP A 275 -18.84 -25.34 -9.72
CA ASP A 275 -19.47 -26.05 -10.84
C ASP A 275 -20.43 -25.14 -11.62
N GLU A 276 -21.30 -24.41 -10.92
CA GLU A 276 -22.27 -23.49 -11.51
C GLU A 276 -21.59 -22.35 -12.28
N LEU A 277 -20.48 -21.81 -11.77
CA LEU A 277 -19.72 -20.74 -12.44
C LEU A 277 -18.86 -21.27 -13.60
N LEU A 278 -18.37 -22.51 -13.53
CA LEU A 278 -17.72 -23.17 -14.68
C LEU A 278 -18.72 -23.44 -15.79
N ASP A 279 -19.92 -23.95 -15.50
CA ASP A 279 -20.95 -24.20 -16.51
C ASP A 279 -21.52 -22.89 -17.09
N ARG A 280 -21.67 -21.84 -16.27
CA ARG A 280 -21.94 -20.46 -16.74
C ARG A 280 -20.85 -19.99 -17.71
N SER A 281 -19.58 -20.19 -17.37
CA SER A 281 -18.44 -19.81 -18.22
C SER A 281 -18.44 -20.58 -19.55
N ALA A 282 -18.74 -21.89 -19.52
CA ALA A 282 -18.86 -22.73 -20.71
C ALA A 282 -20.01 -22.28 -21.63
N ALA A 283 -21.15 -21.88 -21.06
CA ALA A 283 -22.30 -21.36 -21.82
C ALA A 283 -22.01 -19.97 -22.45
N LEU A 284 -21.28 -19.10 -21.73
CA LEU A 284 -20.82 -17.82 -22.26
C LEU A 284 -19.83 -18.02 -23.42
N GLY A 285 -18.80 -18.85 -23.22
CA GLY A 285 -17.77 -19.12 -24.22
C GLY A 285 -18.20 -20.03 -25.38
N ALA A 286 -19.44 -20.52 -25.36
CA ALA A 286 -19.99 -21.36 -26.43
C ALA A 286 -19.78 -20.74 -27.82
N GLY A 287 -19.29 -21.57 -28.76
CA GLY A 287 -18.87 -21.13 -30.09
C GLY A 287 -17.41 -20.65 -30.19
N GLY A 288 -16.63 -20.70 -29.10
CA GLY A 288 -15.26 -20.17 -29.06
C GLY A 288 -15.22 -18.65 -28.81
N ARG A 289 -16.24 -18.11 -28.13
CA ARG A 289 -16.31 -16.69 -27.78
C ARG A 289 -15.44 -16.39 -26.55
N PRO A 290 -14.83 -15.20 -26.47
CA PRO A 290 -14.22 -14.72 -25.24
C PRO A 290 -15.20 -14.66 -24.07
N VAL A 291 -14.66 -14.93 -22.88
CA VAL A 291 -15.32 -14.79 -21.58
C VAL A 291 -14.38 -14.00 -20.69
N ASP A 292 -14.86 -12.96 -20.02
CA ASP A 292 -14.04 -12.35 -18.96
C ASP A 292 -14.09 -13.25 -17.72
N PHE A 293 -12.94 -13.81 -17.34
CA PHE A 293 -12.84 -14.67 -16.16
C PHE A 293 -13.23 -13.94 -14.86
N MET A 294 -13.00 -12.63 -14.79
CA MET A 294 -13.30 -11.85 -13.60
C MET A 294 -14.82 -11.76 -13.36
N ASP A 295 -15.57 -11.37 -14.38
CA ASP A 295 -17.04 -11.28 -14.37
C ASP A 295 -17.75 -12.63 -14.37
N ALA A 296 -17.15 -13.64 -15.02
CA ALA A 296 -17.74 -14.96 -15.15
C ALA A 296 -17.57 -15.81 -13.88
N PHE A 297 -16.41 -15.69 -13.20
CA PHE A 297 -15.99 -16.64 -12.17
C PHE A 297 -15.27 -16.00 -10.97
N ALA A 298 -14.25 -15.16 -11.18
CA ALA A 298 -13.32 -14.77 -10.11
C ALA A 298 -13.94 -13.86 -9.04
N PHE A 299 -14.81 -12.91 -9.42
CA PHE A 299 -15.60 -12.14 -8.45
C PHE A 299 -16.81 -12.93 -7.89
N PRO A 300 -17.63 -13.60 -8.73
CA PRO A 300 -18.81 -14.31 -8.22
C PRO A 300 -18.54 -15.41 -7.19
N LEU A 301 -17.46 -16.19 -7.34
CA LEU A 301 -17.16 -17.31 -6.44
C LEU A 301 -17.00 -16.86 -4.98
N PRO A 302 -16.01 -16.02 -4.63
CA PRO A 302 -15.77 -15.66 -3.24
C PRO A 302 -16.86 -14.76 -2.67
N VAL A 303 -17.57 -13.96 -3.49
CA VAL A 303 -18.77 -13.23 -3.04
C VAL A 303 -19.85 -14.21 -2.56
N THR A 304 -20.13 -15.27 -3.32
CA THR A 304 -21.09 -16.32 -2.90
C THR A 304 -20.63 -17.01 -1.61
N VAL A 305 -19.34 -17.34 -1.50
CA VAL A 305 -18.79 -18.07 -0.33
C VAL A 305 -18.79 -17.23 0.94
N ILE A 306 -18.41 -15.95 0.89
CA ILE A 306 -18.43 -15.07 2.08
C ILE A 306 -19.87 -14.72 2.48
N CYS A 307 -20.79 -14.55 1.53
CA CYS A 307 -22.19 -14.32 1.84
C CYS A 307 -22.88 -15.54 2.46
N GLU A 308 -22.54 -16.77 2.03
CA GLU A 308 -22.96 -18.02 2.68
C GLU A 308 -22.48 -18.09 4.14
N LEU A 309 -21.22 -17.73 4.41
CA LEU A 309 -20.66 -17.71 5.77
C LEU A 309 -21.32 -16.61 6.65
N LEU A 310 -21.54 -15.42 6.10
CA LEU A 310 -22.19 -14.30 6.79
C LEU A 310 -23.68 -14.55 7.07
N GLY A 311 -24.39 -15.27 6.19
CA GLY A 311 -25.85 -15.37 6.18
C GLY A 311 -26.55 -14.29 5.36
N VAL A 312 -25.84 -13.66 4.42
CA VAL A 312 -26.38 -12.61 3.54
C VAL A 312 -27.17 -13.25 2.39
N PRO A 313 -28.45 -12.88 2.15
CA PRO A 313 -29.25 -13.42 1.05
C PRO A 313 -28.63 -13.24 -0.35
N ASP A 314 -29.12 -13.99 -1.34
CA ASP A 314 -28.68 -13.85 -2.75
C ASP A 314 -29.09 -12.51 -3.39
N ALA A 315 -30.24 -11.98 -2.98
CA ALA A 315 -30.76 -10.72 -3.50
C ALA A 315 -29.82 -9.56 -3.13
N GLY A 316 -29.20 -8.95 -4.16
CA GLY A 316 -28.28 -7.83 -4.00
C GLY A 316 -26.80 -8.18 -4.04
N ARG A 317 -26.39 -9.46 -3.98
CA ARG A 317 -24.95 -9.84 -3.94
C ARG A 317 -24.10 -9.22 -5.05
N ALA A 318 -24.66 -9.06 -6.25
CA ALA A 318 -23.99 -8.43 -7.40
C ALA A 318 -23.58 -6.95 -7.17
N ARG A 319 -24.26 -6.24 -6.25
CA ARG A 319 -23.95 -4.85 -5.90
C ARG A 319 -22.70 -4.72 -5.03
N PHE A 320 -22.25 -5.79 -4.37
CA PHE A 320 -21.09 -5.71 -3.47
C PHE A 320 -19.76 -5.46 -4.20
N ARG A 321 -19.57 -5.92 -5.45
CA ARG A 321 -18.32 -5.65 -6.22
C ARG A 321 -18.02 -4.15 -6.37
N PRO A 322 -18.89 -3.30 -6.95
CA PRO A 322 -18.59 -1.86 -7.04
C PRO A 322 -18.47 -1.22 -5.65
N LEU A 323 -19.29 -1.61 -4.67
CA LEU A 323 -19.17 -1.08 -3.31
C LEU A 323 -17.82 -1.39 -2.65
N ALA A 324 -17.24 -2.57 -2.89
CA ALA A 324 -15.90 -2.92 -2.44
C ALA A 324 -14.80 -2.22 -3.26
N ALA A 325 -14.98 -2.09 -4.57
CA ALA A 325 -14.06 -1.37 -5.46
C ALA A 325 -13.85 0.09 -5.02
N ASP A 326 -14.94 0.73 -4.60
CA ASP A 326 -14.96 2.10 -4.09
C ASP A 326 -14.44 2.15 -2.64
N LEU A 327 -14.96 1.31 -1.73
CA LEU A 327 -14.55 1.31 -0.32
C LEU A 327 -13.05 1.00 -0.12
N THR A 328 -12.48 0.10 -0.92
CA THR A 328 -11.06 -0.30 -0.79
C THR A 328 -10.07 0.78 -1.20
N GLU A 329 -10.53 1.90 -1.77
CA GLU A 329 -9.73 3.13 -1.89
C GLU A 329 -9.19 3.60 -0.53
N ALA A 330 -9.94 3.39 0.55
CA ALA A 330 -9.55 3.70 1.93
C ALA A 330 -8.36 2.85 2.48
N LEU A 331 -7.78 1.99 1.64
CA LEU A 331 -6.58 1.20 1.94
C LEU A 331 -5.35 1.68 1.16
N GLU A 332 -5.51 2.48 0.11
CA GLU A 332 -4.42 3.00 -0.70
C GLU A 332 -3.60 4.06 0.04
N LEU A 333 -2.37 4.31 -0.43
CA LEU A 333 -1.45 5.29 0.17
C LEU A 333 -1.71 6.70 -0.39
N THR A 334 -2.93 7.23 -0.17
CA THR A 334 -3.42 8.48 -0.77
C THR A 334 -4.25 9.32 0.19
N ASP A 335 -4.16 10.64 0.04
CA ASP A 335 -4.49 11.64 1.08
C ASP A 335 -5.99 11.85 1.38
N SER A 336 -6.90 11.28 0.58
CA SER A 336 -8.34 11.49 0.71
C SER A 336 -9.16 10.31 0.21
N LEU A 337 -10.37 10.16 0.75
CA LEU A 337 -11.40 9.26 0.23
C LEU A 337 -12.20 9.97 -0.85
N SER A 338 -12.52 9.30 -1.96
CA SER A 338 -13.50 9.82 -2.90
C SER A 338 -14.92 9.79 -2.34
N GLN A 339 -15.79 10.64 -2.90
CA GLN A 339 -17.23 10.62 -2.63
C GLN A 339 -17.87 9.27 -3.00
N ALA A 340 -17.25 8.49 -3.89
CA ALA A 340 -17.66 7.12 -4.20
C ALA A 340 -17.38 6.18 -3.02
N ALA A 341 -16.17 6.22 -2.45
CA ALA A 341 -15.84 5.46 -1.24
C ALA A 341 -16.76 5.80 -0.05
N GLU A 342 -17.08 7.08 0.16
CA GLU A 342 -18.04 7.51 1.18
C GLU A 342 -19.46 6.99 0.94
N ALA A 343 -19.94 7.07 -0.31
CA ALA A 343 -21.25 6.58 -0.69
C ALA A 343 -21.35 5.05 -0.56
N ALA A 344 -20.31 4.33 -0.96
CA ALA A 344 -20.22 2.89 -0.84
C ALA A 344 -20.18 2.42 0.61
N ALA A 345 -19.41 3.11 1.47
CA ALA A 345 -19.41 2.86 2.91
C ALA A 345 -20.81 3.03 3.53
N ARG A 346 -21.56 4.06 3.08
CA ARG A 346 -22.92 4.33 3.55
C ARG A 346 -23.92 3.26 3.10
N GLU A 347 -23.90 2.88 1.83
CA GLU A 347 -24.78 1.82 1.29
C GLU A 347 -24.51 0.46 1.96
N LEU A 348 -23.24 0.12 2.20
CA LEU A 348 -22.86 -1.07 2.96
C LEU A 348 -23.30 -1.00 4.44
N ALA A 349 -23.20 0.18 5.07
CA ALA A 349 -23.68 0.40 6.43
C ALA A 349 -25.20 0.24 6.55
N GLU A 350 -25.97 0.74 5.59
CA GLU A 350 -27.43 0.59 5.51
C GLU A 350 -27.84 -0.90 5.35
N VAL A 351 -27.17 -1.63 4.45
CA VAL A 351 -27.41 -3.08 4.25
C VAL A 351 -27.12 -3.88 5.53
N PHE A 352 -25.97 -3.66 6.18
CA PHE A 352 -25.64 -4.41 7.40
C PHE A 352 -26.46 -3.97 8.62
N ALA A 353 -26.88 -2.71 8.72
CA ALA A 353 -27.81 -2.28 9.77
C ALA A 353 -29.16 -2.99 9.64
N ALA A 354 -29.68 -3.17 8.42
CA ALA A 354 -30.90 -3.94 8.16
C ALA A 354 -30.74 -5.42 8.56
N LEU A 355 -29.64 -6.06 8.18
CA LEU A 355 -29.35 -7.47 8.54
C LEU A 355 -29.15 -7.67 10.05
N ILE A 356 -28.52 -6.72 10.75
CA ILE A 356 -28.41 -6.72 12.22
C ILE A 356 -29.80 -6.65 12.86
N ALA A 357 -30.67 -5.76 12.37
CA ALA A 357 -32.05 -5.65 12.87
C ALA A 357 -32.87 -6.92 12.60
N GLU A 358 -32.71 -7.53 11.41
CA GLU A 358 -33.33 -8.80 11.06
C GLU A 358 -32.89 -9.92 12.02
N ARG A 359 -31.58 -10.04 12.32
CA ARG A 359 -31.05 -11.06 13.25
C ARG A 359 -31.41 -10.81 14.71
N ARG A 360 -31.61 -9.56 15.12
CA ARG A 360 -32.18 -9.24 16.45
C ARG A 360 -33.66 -9.63 16.56
N ALA A 361 -34.43 -9.51 15.48
CA ALA A 361 -35.84 -9.91 15.44
C ALA A 361 -36.06 -11.41 15.22
N SER A 362 -35.17 -12.07 14.46
CA SER A 362 -35.21 -13.49 14.12
C SER A 362 -33.79 -14.07 14.09
N PRO A 363 -33.27 -14.56 15.24
CA PRO A 363 -31.92 -15.11 15.33
C PRO A 363 -31.70 -16.32 14.40
N ALA A 364 -30.49 -16.41 13.84
CA ALA A 364 -30.05 -17.51 12.97
C ALA A 364 -28.62 -17.96 13.35
N ASP A 365 -28.27 -19.21 13.06
CA ASP A 365 -26.90 -19.75 13.26
C ASP A 365 -25.98 -19.38 12.07
N ASP A 366 -25.89 -18.08 11.78
CA ASP A 366 -24.92 -17.49 10.84
C ASP A 366 -23.94 -16.55 11.58
N LEU A 367 -22.93 -16.04 10.87
CA LEU A 367 -21.91 -15.18 11.46
C LEU A 367 -22.48 -13.82 11.91
N ILE A 368 -23.48 -13.26 11.21
CA ILE A 368 -24.15 -12.03 11.67
C ILE A 368 -24.90 -12.32 12.97
N GLY A 369 -25.68 -13.39 13.05
CA GLY A 369 -26.38 -13.83 14.26
C GLY A 369 -25.44 -14.08 15.44
N ALA A 370 -24.29 -14.72 15.19
CA ALA A 370 -23.28 -14.96 16.23
C ALA A 370 -22.64 -13.66 16.77
N LEU A 371 -22.32 -12.68 15.92
CA LEU A 371 -21.78 -11.39 16.37
C LEU A 371 -22.85 -10.47 17.00
N VAL A 372 -24.10 -10.55 16.55
CA VAL A 372 -25.25 -9.90 17.21
C VAL A 372 -25.45 -10.47 18.61
N ALA A 373 -25.44 -11.79 18.77
CA ALA A 373 -25.56 -12.43 20.08
C ALA A 373 -24.40 -12.09 21.02
N ALA A 374 -23.18 -11.93 20.50
CA ALA A 374 -22.04 -11.43 21.28
C ALA A 374 -22.19 -9.95 21.68
N ARG A 375 -22.65 -9.09 20.76
CA ARG A 375 -22.93 -7.67 21.02
C ARG A 375 -23.98 -7.48 22.11
N ASP A 376 -25.04 -8.30 22.09
CA ASP A 376 -26.22 -8.17 22.95
C ASP A 376 -26.08 -8.95 24.29
N ALA A 377 -24.91 -9.52 24.58
CA ALA A 377 -24.62 -10.25 25.83
C ALA A 377 -24.36 -9.36 27.06
N ASP A 378 -24.37 -8.03 26.89
CA ASP A 378 -24.16 -6.98 27.93
C ASP A 378 -22.84 -7.09 28.74
N ASP A 379 -21.85 -7.81 28.22
CA ASP A 379 -20.50 -7.95 28.79
C ASP A 379 -19.52 -6.87 28.30
N GLY A 380 -19.96 -5.99 27.39
CA GLY A 380 -19.14 -4.96 26.74
C GLY A 380 -18.14 -5.49 25.71
N SER A 381 -18.23 -6.77 25.30
CA SER A 381 -17.25 -7.39 24.40
C SER A 381 -17.22 -6.80 22.98
N LEU A 382 -18.31 -6.17 22.53
CA LEU A 382 -18.41 -5.48 21.24
C LEU A 382 -19.38 -4.29 21.35
N SER A 383 -19.13 -3.20 20.61
CA SER A 383 -20.06 -2.08 20.41
C SER A 383 -20.79 -2.19 19.06
N ASP A 384 -21.94 -1.52 18.88
CA ASP A 384 -22.67 -1.55 17.60
C ASP A 384 -21.85 -0.99 16.44
N SER A 385 -20.97 -0.01 16.71
CA SER A 385 -20.07 0.54 15.70
C SER A 385 -18.93 -0.41 15.32
N GLU A 386 -18.44 -1.22 16.26
CA GLU A 386 -17.47 -2.30 15.94
C GLU A 386 -18.16 -3.46 15.24
N LEU A 387 -19.38 -3.84 15.64
CA LEU A 387 -20.18 -4.86 14.97
C LEU A 387 -20.36 -4.53 13.49
N LEU A 388 -20.84 -3.31 13.19
CA LEU A 388 -21.05 -2.84 11.84
C LEU A 388 -19.73 -2.78 11.04
N ALA A 389 -18.69 -2.19 11.63
CA ALA A 389 -17.37 -2.08 11.01
C ALA A 389 -16.74 -3.44 10.68
N ASN A 390 -16.87 -4.43 11.58
CA ASN A 390 -16.33 -5.76 11.35
C ASN A 390 -17.15 -6.56 10.33
N LEU A 391 -18.48 -6.40 10.26
CA LEU A 391 -19.29 -7.06 9.22
C LEU A 391 -18.96 -6.53 7.81
N ILE A 392 -18.82 -5.21 7.66
CA ILE A 392 -18.39 -4.57 6.40
C ILE A 392 -16.98 -5.07 6.00
N LEU A 393 -16.04 -5.08 6.94
CA LEU A 393 -14.69 -5.61 6.72
C LEU A 393 -14.71 -7.08 6.28
N LEU A 394 -15.47 -7.93 6.99
CA LEU A 394 -15.48 -9.37 6.75
C LEU A 394 -16.06 -9.73 5.38
N LEU A 395 -17.07 -8.98 4.91
CA LEU A 395 -17.56 -9.07 3.53
C LEU A 395 -16.44 -8.72 2.53
N VAL A 396 -15.91 -7.50 2.60
CA VAL A 396 -15.02 -6.94 1.57
C VAL A 396 -13.66 -7.64 1.54
N ALA A 397 -13.03 -7.83 2.69
CA ALA A 397 -11.75 -8.55 2.79
C ALA A 397 -11.89 -10.04 2.42
N GLY A 398 -13.08 -10.62 2.63
CA GLY A 398 -13.40 -12.00 2.30
C GLY A 398 -13.42 -12.31 0.81
N PHE A 399 -13.73 -11.34 -0.06
CA PHE A 399 -13.80 -11.58 -1.51
C PHE A 399 -12.80 -10.85 -2.39
N GLU A 400 -12.40 -9.60 -2.09
CA GLU A 400 -11.46 -8.86 -2.96
C GLU A 400 -10.09 -9.56 -3.04
N THR A 401 -9.57 -10.05 -1.91
CA THR A 401 -8.27 -10.73 -1.88
C THR A 401 -8.30 -12.11 -2.55
N THR A 402 -9.39 -12.87 -2.38
CA THR A 402 -9.59 -14.17 -3.05
C THR A 402 -9.81 -14.00 -4.56
N THR A 403 -10.50 -12.92 -4.99
CA THR A 403 -10.65 -12.56 -6.40
C THR A 403 -9.28 -12.30 -7.04
N GLY A 404 -8.42 -11.53 -6.36
CA GLY A 404 -7.04 -11.28 -6.79
C GLY A 404 -6.24 -12.58 -6.96
N LEU A 405 -6.33 -13.51 -6.01
CA LEU A 405 -5.69 -14.82 -6.07
C LEU A 405 -6.16 -15.66 -7.26
N LEU A 406 -7.48 -15.70 -7.51
CA LEU A 406 -8.07 -16.47 -8.61
C LEU A 406 -7.67 -15.90 -9.97
N GLY A 407 -7.78 -14.58 -10.17
CA GLY A 407 -7.38 -13.92 -11.41
C GLY A 407 -5.88 -14.04 -11.69
N ALA A 408 -5.05 -13.87 -10.66
CA ALA A 408 -3.60 -14.06 -10.78
C ALA A 408 -3.23 -15.50 -11.15
N GLY A 409 -3.82 -16.50 -10.48
CA GLY A 409 -3.53 -17.90 -10.81
C GLY A 409 -3.97 -18.27 -12.23
N VAL A 410 -5.10 -17.76 -12.72
CA VAL A 410 -5.44 -17.96 -14.14
C VAL A 410 -4.43 -17.26 -15.06
N ALA A 411 -3.98 -16.04 -14.75
CA ALA A 411 -2.95 -15.38 -15.55
C ALA A 411 -1.64 -16.20 -15.66
N GLU A 412 -1.18 -16.85 -14.59
CA GLU A 412 -0.04 -17.78 -14.63
C GLU A 412 -0.33 -19.02 -15.51
N LEU A 413 -1.54 -19.60 -15.44
CA LEU A 413 -1.95 -20.73 -16.31
C LEU A 413 -2.05 -20.35 -17.79
N LEU A 414 -2.31 -19.08 -18.10
CA LEU A 414 -2.29 -18.54 -19.46
C LEU A 414 -0.86 -18.26 -19.96
N ALA A 415 0.06 -17.91 -19.06
CA ALA A 415 1.47 -17.66 -19.37
C ALA A 415 2.25 -18.95 -19.68
N ASP A 416 1.92 -20.05 -18.99
CA ASP A 416 2.42 -21.40 -19.34
C ASP A 416 1.27 -22.44 -19.38
N PRO A 417 0.71 -22.73 -20.57
CA PRO A 417 -0.28 -23.80 -20.77
C PRO A 417 0.20 -25.21 -20.37
N GLY A 418 1.51 -25.41 -20.19
CA GLY A 418 2.07 -26.62 -19.60
C GLY A 418 1.60 -26.84 -18.16
N LEU A 419 1.43 -25.77 -17.38
CA LEU A 419 0.91 -25.80 -16.00
C LEU A 419 -0.50 -26.39 -15.93
N LEU A 420 -1.38 -26.00 -16.85
CA LEU A 420 -2.76 -26.50 -16.93
C LEU A 420 -2.79 -28.03 -17.09
N THR A 421 -1.88 -28.57 -17.91
CA THR A 421 -1.72 -30.02 -18.10
C THR A 421 -1.01 -30.68 -16.92
N ALA A 422 -0.04 -30.01 -16.29
CA ALA A 422 0.66 -30.51 -15.10
C ALA A 422 -0.25 -30.61 -13.86
N LEU A 423 -1.16 -29.66 -13.68
CA LEU A 423 -2.22 -29.70 -12.66
C LEU A 423 -3.21 -30.84 -12.93
N ARG A 424 -3.78 -30.90 -14.15
CA ARG A 424 -4.75 -31.93 -14.54
C ARG A 424 -4.21 -33.37 -14.42
N SER A 425 -2.89 -33.55 -14.58
CA SER A 425 -2.21 -34.84 -14.45
C SER A 425 -1.56 -35.10 -13.08
N GLY A 426 -1.63 -34.16 -12.14
CA GLY A 426 -1.05 -34.29 -10.80
C GLY A 426 0.48 -34.20 -10.73
N HIS A 427 1.17 -33.87 -11.83
CA HIS A 427 2.62 -33.61 -11.84
C HIS A 427 3.00 -32.33 -11.08
N VAL A 428 2.05 -31.38 -10.98
CA VAL A 428 2.10 -30.25 -10.05
C VAL A 428 0.92 -30.39 -9.11
N ALA A 429 1.17 -30.32 -7.80
CA ALA A 429 0.10 -30.29 -6.81
C ALA A 429 -0.58 -28.91 -6.83
N VAL A 430 -1.92 -28.90 -6.85
CA VAL A 430 -2.73 -27.66 -6.84
C VAL A 430 -2.37 -26.78 -5.64
N THR A 431 -2.06 -27.38 -4.48
CA THR A 431 -1.57 -26.67 -3.29
C THR A 431 -0.21 -25.98 -3.48
N GLY A 432 0.74 -26.64 -4.15
CA GLY A 432 2.05 -26.05 -4.46
C GLY A 432 1.95 -24.89 -5.47
N PHE A 433 1.05 -25.03 -6.44
CA PHE A 433 0.66 -23.94 -7.34
C PHE A 433 0.07 -22.76 -6.59
N ILE A 434 -0.89 -22.99 -5.67
CA ILE A 434 -1.53 -21.91 -4.88
C ILE A 434 -0.51 -21.17 -3.99
N GLU A 435 0.39 -21.87 -3.29
CA GLU A 435 1.40 -21.19 -2.46
C GLU A 435 2.39 -20.36 -3.30
N GLU A 436 2.74 -20.81 -4.52
CA GLU A 436 3.61 -20.03 -5.41
C GLU A 436 2.88 -18.84 -6.06
N VAL A 437 1.60 -18.97 -6.43
CA VAL A 437 0.77 -17.81 -6.87
C VAL A 437 0.63 -16.80 -5.74
N LEU A 438 0.30 -17.26 -4.52
CA LEU A 438 0.25 -16.41 -3.32
C LEU A 438 1.58 -15.70 -3.09
N ARG A 439 2.72 -16.37 -3.32
CA ARG A 439 4.04 -15.75 -3.24
C ARG A 439 4.19 -14.67 -4.31
N ILE A 440 4.14 -15.03 -5.59
CA ILE A 440 4.50 -14.12 -6.67
C ILE A 440 3.43 -13.03 -6.87
N GLU A 441 2.17 -13.36 -7.10
CA GLU A 441 1.08 -12.40 -7.27
C GLU A 441 0.25 -12.25 -5.99
N SER A 442 0.93 -11.89 -4.90
CA SER A 442 0.29 -11.60 -3.61
C SER A 442 -0.87 -10.59 -3.76
N PRO A 443 -2.13 -10.95 -3.43
CA PRO A 443 -3.26 -10.03 -3.60
C PRO A 443 -3.14 -8.77 -2.73
N VAL A 444 -2.54 -8.91 -1.55
CA VAL A 444 -2.11 -7.77 -0.72
C VAL A 444 -0.63 -7.50 -1.00
N GLN A 445 -0.32 -6.33 -1.56
CA GLN A 445 1.07 -5.93 -1.85
C GLN A 445 1.71 -5.15 -0.72
N VAL A 446 0.92 -4.39 0.05
CA VAL A 446 1.40 -3.44 1.06
C VAL A 446 0.55 -3.51 2.33
N THR A 447 1.16 -3.25 3.49
CA THR A 447 0.44 -2.90 4.72
C THR A 447 1.30 -1.93 5.54
N THR A 448 0.69 -1.15 6.43
CA THR A 448 1.38 -0.10 7.20
C THR A 448 1.33 -0.38 8.70
N ARG A 449 2.33 0.11 9.45
CA ARG A 449 2.36 0.15 10.92
C ARG A 449 2.89 1.49 11.41
N VAL A 450 2.75 1.76 12.71
CA VAL A 450 3.38 2.90 13.42
C VAL A 450 4.19 2.38 14.59
N ALA A 451 5.40 2.91 14.77
CA ALA A 451 6.28 2.61 15.89
C ALA A 451 5.73 3.16 17.21
N ARG A 452 5.19 2.28 18.08
CA ARG A 452 4.47 2.68 19.31
C ARG A 452 5.37 3.04 20.50
N ARG A 453 6.68 2.87 20.39
CA ARG A 453 7.68 3.22 21.43
C ARG A 453 9.06 3.49 20.83
N ASP A 454 9.89 4.14 21.63
CA ASP A 454 11.28 4.43 21.32
C ASP A 454 12.17 3.17 21.42
N GLY A 455 13.38 3.27 20.87
CA GLY A 455 14.36 2.18 20.88
C GLY A 455 13.92 0.96 20.07
N LEU A 456 13.14 1.18 18.99
CA LEU A 456 12.83 0.14 18.00
C LEU A 456 13.90 0.09 16.92
N THR A 457 14.14 -1.11 16.40
CA THR A 457 15.02 -1.33 15.23
C THR A 457 14.43 -2.42 14.34
N ILE A 458 14.63 -2.29 13.03
CA ILE A 458 14.28 -3.31 12.04
C ILE A 458 15.56 -3.63 11.26
N ALA A 459 16.01 -4.88 11.28
CA ALA A 459 17.28 -5.31 10.68
C ALA A 459 18.53 -4.49 11.10
N GLY A 460 18.47 -3.81 12.26
CA GLY A 460 19.53 -2.91 12.77
C GLY A 460 19.30 -1.41 12.48
N THR A 461 18.43 -1.06 11.53
CA THR A 461 18.03 0.33 11.27
C THR A 461 17.15 0.84 12.41
N PRO A 462 17.47 1.98 13.06
CA PRO A 462 16.61 2.61 14.06
C PRO A 462 15.25 3.02 13.50
N VAL A 463 14.21 2.97 14.33
CA VAL A 463 12.87 3.50 14.01
C VAL A 463 12.42 4.41 15.16
N PRO A 464 12.23 5.72 14.92
CA PRO A 464 11.70 6.64 15.93
C PRO A 464 10.27 6.27 16.36
N ARG A 465 9.88 6.66 17.57
CA ARG A 465 8.48 6.61 18.01
C ARG A 465 7.63 7.50 17.10
N GLY A 466 6.49 7.00 16.64
CA GLY A 466 5.56 7.71 15.75
C GLY A 466 5.85 7.48 14.26
N ALA A 467 7.05 7.03 13.89
CA ALA A 467 7.39 6.80 12.49
C ALA A 467 6.49 5.72 11.86
N GLN A 468 6.00 6.01 10.65
CA GLN A 468 5.24 5.09 9.82
C GLN A 468 6.17 4.06 9.18
N VAL A 469 5.77 2.80 9.22
CA VAL A 469 6.51 1.67 8.64
C VAL A 469 5.68 1.05 7.52
N ILE A 470 6.09 1.28 6.27
CA ILE A 470 5.47 0.67 5.08
C ILE A 470 6.10 -0.70 4.85
N LEU A 471 5.28 -1.75 4.86
CA LEU A 471 5.68 -3.14 4.67
C LEU A 471 5.27 -3.61 3.27
N LEU A 472 6.25 -3.75 2.37
CA LEU A 472 6.02 -4.24 1.01
C LEU A 472 5.97 -5.78 1.01
N ILE A 473 4.79 -6.34 1.28
CA ILE A 473 4.50 -7.78 1.23
C ILE A 473 4.90 -8.39 -0.12
N GLY A 474 4.58 -7.71 -1.23
CA GLY A 474 4.92 -8.17 -2.58
C GLY A 474 6.43 -8.19 -2.87
N ALA A 475 7.18 -7.25 -2.27
CA ALA A 475 8.64 -7.23 -2.34
C ALA A 475 9.23 -8.33 -1.44
N ALA A 476 8.72 -8.50 -0.23
CA ALA A 476 9.14 -9.54 0.69
C ALA A 476 8.96 -10.96 0.12
N ASN A 477 7.88 -11.21 -0.62
CA ASN A 477 7.67 -12.48 -1.30
C ASN A 477 8.60 -12.70 -2.53
N ARG A 478 9.24 -11.63 -3.03
CA ARG A 478 10.30 -11.67 -4.07
C ARG A 478 11.71 -11.43 -3.49
N ASP A 479 11.90 -11.48 -2.17
CA ASP A 479 13.23 -11.24 -1.57
C ASP A 479 14.22 -12.35 -1.97
N PRO A 480 15.31 -12.04 -2.71
CA PRO A 480 16.31 -13.03 -3.11
C PRO A 480 17.07 -13.64 -1.92
N ALA A 481 17.08 -13.00 -0.75
CA ALA A 481 17.64 -13.57 0.48
C ALA A 481 16.75 -14.68 1.10
N ARG A 482 15.48 -14.77 0.68
CA ARG A 482 14.53 -15.82 1.09
C ARG A 482 14.25 -16.83 -0.04
N TYR A 483 14.13 -16.36 -1.28
CA TYR A 483 13.70 -17.15 -2.43
C TYR A 483 14.74 -17.06 -3.57
N PRO A 484 15.55 -18.11 -3.81
CA PRO A 484 16.43 -18.18 -4.98
C PRO A 484 15.61 -18.10 -6.28
N GLU A 485 16.08 -17.35 -7.27
CA GLU A 485 15.30 -17.03 -8.49
C GLU A 485 13.88 -16.52 -8.13
N PRO A 486 13.76 -15.37 -7.44
CA PRO A 486 12.50 -14.95 -6.83
C PRO A 486 11.42 -14.59 -7.87
N ASP A 487 11.84 -14.08 -9.02
CA ASP A 487 10.93 -13.67 -10.11
C ASP A 487 10.49 -14.84 -11.00
N ARG A 488 11.03 -16.05 -10.79
CA ARG A 488 10.58 -17.26 -11.49
C ARG A 488 9.38 -17.88 -10.77
N PHE A 489 8.29 -18.09 -11.49
CA PHE A 489 7.23 -18.99 -11.05
C PHE A 489 7.73 -20.44 -11.05
N ASP A 490 7.72 -21.12 -9.90
CA ASP A 490 7.97 -22.55 -9.81
C ASP A 490 7.02 -23.21 -8.81
N PRO A 491 5.90 -23.83 -9.25
CA PRO A 491 4.88 -24.38 -8.36
C PRO A 491 5.32 -25.71 -7.70
N ARG A 492 6.59 -26.10 -7.86
CA ARG A 492 7.24 -27.21 -7.17
C ARG A 492 8.30 -26.72 -6.17
N ARG A 493 8.45 -25.41 -6.01
CA ARG A 493 9.36 -24.77 -5.04
C ARG A 493 9.07 -25.32 -3.64
N THR A 494 10.11 -25.70 -2.91
CA THR A 494 9.99 -26.23 -1.54
C THR A 494 10.09 -25.10 -0.51
N ASP A 495 9.45 -25.29 0.66
CA ASP A 495 9.43 -24.32 1.77
C ASP A 495 8.80 -22.95 1.44
N VAL A 496 7.88 -22.89 0.48
CA VAL A 496 7.11 -21.68 0.17
C VAL A 496 6.26 -21.27 1.38
N LYS A 497 6.50 -20.05 1.88
CA LYS A 497 5.85 -19.49 3.09
C LYS A 497 5.59 -17.99 2.86
N PRO A 498 4.59 -17.65 2.03
CA PRO A 498 4.38 -16.28 1.58
C PRO A 498 3.71 -15.44 2.68
N LEU A 499 4.04 -14.14 2.74
CA LEU A 499 3.51 -13.21 3.74
C LEU A 499 2.17 -12.57 3.33
N SER A 500 1.55 -13.09 2.26
CA SER A 500 0.31 -12.61 1.62
C SER A 500 -0.91 -12.68 2.54
N PHE A 501 -0.87 -13.56 3.55
CA PHE A 501 -1.86 -13.65 4.62
C PHE A 501 -1.43 -12.88 5.89
N GLY A 502 -0.42 -12.01 5.80
CA GLY A 502 0.17 -11.34 6.95
C GLY A 502 0.83 -12.32 7.93
N ALA A 503 1.06 -11.85 9.16
CA ALA A 503 1.55 -12.67 10.26
C ALA A 503 1.22 -12.04 11.62
N GLY A 504 1.67 -12.69 12.70
CA GLY A 504 1.50 -12.23 14.07
C GLY A 504 0.03 -12.08 14.48
N ALA A 505 -0.29 -11.03 15.23
CA ALA A 505 -1.65 -10.76 15.71
C ALA A 505 -2.66 -10.62 14.56
N HIS A 506 -2.26 -9.99 13.45
CA HIS A 506 -3.12 -9.70 12.29
C HIS A 506 -3.01 -10.78 11.19
N VAL A 507 -2.54 -11.99 11.48
CA VAL A 507 -2.57 -13.09 10.50
C VAL A 507 -4.00 -13.32 9.99
N CYS A 508 -4.17 -13.42 8.68
CA CYS A 508 -5.47 -13.43 8.02
C CYS A 508 -6.35 -14.57 8.54
N LEU A 509 -7.57 -14.24 8.96
CA LEU A 509 -8.49 -15.20 9.54
C LEU A 509 -9.11 -16.14 8.48
N GLY A 510 -9.35 -15.62 7.26
CA GLY A 510 -9.85 -16.39 6.12
C GLY A 510 -8.82 -17.27 5.40
N ASN A 511 -7.56 -17.35 5.87
CA ASN A 511 -6.45 -17.98 5.13
C ASN A 511 -6.63 -19.48 4.81
N ALA A 512 -7.51 -20.18 5.53
CA ALA A 512 -7.89 -21.57 5.25
C ALA A 512 -9.07 -21.68 4.28
N LEU A 513 -9.99 -20.71 4.29
CA LEU A 513 -11.15 -20.67 3.39
C LEU A 513 -10.71 -20.31 1.97
N ALA A 514 -9.95 -19.22 1.80
CA ALA A 514 -9.41 -18.81 0.50
C ALA A 514 -8.54 -19.89 -0.17
N ARG A 515 -7.85 -20.73 0.62
CA ARG A 515 -7.13 -21.91 0.12
C ARG A 515 -8.06 -23.02 -0.38
N ILE A 516 -9.17 -23.28 0.31
CA ILE A 516 -10.17 -24.27 -0.11
C ILE A 516 -10.86 -23.81 -1.40
N GLU A 517 -11.21 -22.52 -1.48
CA GLU A 517 -11.76 -21.90 -2.69
C GLU A 517 -10.81 -22.04 -3.88
N ALA A 518 -9.55 -21.63 -3.72
CA ALA A 518 -8.54 -21.77 -4.76
C ALA A 518 -8.25 -23.24 -5.14
N GLU A 519 -8.18 -24.15 -4.17
CA GLU A 519 -7.96 -25.58 -4.41
C GLU A 519 -9.05 -26.18 -5.30
N ILE A 520 -10.31 -25.93 -4.96
CA ILE A 520 -11.46 -26.44 -5.70
C ILE A 520 -11.55 -25.75 -7.08
N ALA A 521 -11.38 -24.43 -7.12
CA ALA A 521 -11.42 -23.64 -8.35
C ALA A 521 -10.38 -24.10 -9.36
N PHE A 522 -9.09 -24.09 -9.02
CA PHE A 522 -8.02 -24.44 -9.97
C PHE A 522 -8.06 -25.92 -10.36
N ALA A 523 -8.40 -26.84 -9.44
CA ALA A 523 -8.53 -28.26 -9.76
C ALA A 523 -9.67 -28.51 -10.77
N ARG A 524 -10.84 -27.92 -10.56
CA ARG A 524 -12.00 -28.11 -11.44
C ARG A 524 -11.88 -27.36 -12.75
N LEU A 525 -11.30 -26.14 -12.75
CA LEU A 525 -10.97 -25.38 -13.95
C LEU A 525 -10.00 -26.15 -14.87
N ALA A 526 -8.90 -26.68 -14.32
CA ALA A 526 -7.90 -27.43 -15.10
C ALA A 526 -8.45 -28.75 -15.68
N ALA A 527 -9.47 -29.34 -15.04
CA ALA A 527 -10.18 -30.52 -15.54
C ALA A 527 -11.28 -30.17 -16.57
N ARG A 528 -12.05 -29.10 -16.34
CA ARG A 528 -13.21 -28.69 -17.16
C ARG A 528 -12.81 -28.03 -18.48
N PHE A 529 -11.73 -27.25 -18.47
CA PHE A 529 -11.25 -26.49 -19.62
C PHE A 529 -9.80 -26.87 -19.96
N PRO A 530 -9.56 -28.07 -20.53
CA PRO A 530 -8.21 -28.55 -20.82
C PRO A 530 -7.48 -27.77 -21.93
N GLY A 531 -8.21 -26.96 -22.70
CA GLY A 531 -7.71 -26.00 -23.69
C GLY A 531 -8.09 -24.56 -23.34
N LEU A 532 -7.99 -24.19 -22.06
CA LEU A 532 -8.06 -22.79 -21.62
C LEU A 532 -6.91 -21.98 -22.24
N ALA A 533 -7.23 -20.87 -22.88
CA ALA A 533 -6.28 -19.95 -23.49
C ALA A 533 -6.65 -18.48 -23.24
N ALA A 534 -5.72 -17.56 -23.48
CA ALA A 534 -6.02 -16.13 -23.49
C ALA A 534 -6.83 -15.77 -24.74
N ASP A 535 -7.60 -14.68 -24.67
CA ASP A 535 -8.18 -14.06 -25.87
C ASP A 535 -7.06 -13.51 -26.78
N PRO A 536 -6.95 -13.92 -28.06
CA PRO A 536 -5.96 -13.36 -28.98
C PRO A 536 -6.25 -11.90 -29.36
N ASP A 537 -7.49 -11.43 -29.23
CA ASP A 537 -7.92 -10.10 -29.66
C ASP A 537 -8.03 -9.09 -28.49
N ALA A 538 -7.87 -9.53 -27.24
CA ALA A 538 -7.98 -8.68 -26.04
C ALA A 538 -6.94 -8.98 -24.95
N SER A 539 -6.21 -7.93 -24.54
CA SER A 539 -5.26 -8.03 -23.40
C SER A 539 -5.97 -7.93 -22.05
N PRO A 540 -5.52 -8.67 -21.02
CA PRO A 540 -5.97 -8.47 -19.64
C PRO A 540 -5.65 -7.07 -19.10
N THR A 541 -6.54 -6.51 -18.28
CA THR A 541 -6.31 -5.20 -17.63
C THR A 541 -6.19 -5.34 -16.12
N ARG A 542 -5.26 -4.59 -15.51
CA ARG A 542 -5.10 -4.54 -14.05
C ARG A 542 -5.82 -3.34 -13.46
N ARG A 543 -6.29 -3.49 -12.21
CA ARG A 543 -6.88 -2.40 -11.42
C ARG A 543 -5.78 -1.40 -11.06
N ASP A 544 -6.05 -0.10 -11.11
CA ASP A 544 -5.06 0.96 -10.79
C ASP A 544 -4.89 1.16 -9.27
N ARG A 545 -4.63 0.06 -8.56
CA ARG A 545 -4.52 -0.03 -7.10
C ARG A 545 -3.14 -0.60 -6.74
N LEU A 546 -2.44 0.01 -5.78
CA LEU A 546 -1.16 -0.51 -5.29
C LEU A 546 -1.40 -1.60 -4.24
N VAL A 547 -2.29 -1.35 -3.29
CA VAL A 547 -2.36 -2.10 -2.03
C VAL A 547 -3.09 -3.43 -2.21
N LEU A 548 -4.22 -3.40 -2.92
CA LEU A 548 -4.93 -4.61 -3.37
C LEU A 548 -4.73 -4.82 -4.88
N ARG A 549 -3.83 -5.74 -5.23
CA ARG A 549 -3.46 -6.02 -6.62
C ARG A 549 -4.37 -7.08 -7.21
N GLY A 550 -4.97 -6.78 -8.37
CA GLY A 550 -5.80 -7.70 -9.13
C GLY A 550 -5.98 -7.29 -10.59
N TYR A 551 -6.70 -8.12 -11.32
CA TYR A 551 -7.21 -7.81 -12.66
C TYR A 551 -8.58 -7.14 -12.55
N GLU A 552 -8.89 -6.20 -13.44
CA GLU A 552 -10.26 -5.72 -13.64
C GLU A 552 -10.94 -6.57 -14.70
N THR A 553 -10.22 -6.86 -15.80
CA THR A 553 -10.63 -7.79 -16.86
C THR A 553 -9.57 -8.86 -17.11
N LEU A 554 -9.99 -10.10 -17.34
CA LEU A 554 -9.13 -11.20 -17.75
C LEU A 554 -9.81 -12.03 -18.86
N PRO A 555 -9.74 -11.56 -20.13
CA PRO A 555 -10.37 -12.23 -21.27
C PRO A 555 -9.75 -13.59 -21.58
N ILE A 556 -10.58 -14.64 -21.61
CA ILE A 556 -10.17 -16.03 -21.85
C ILE A 556 -11.04 -16.73 -22.88
N ILE A 557 -10.44 -17.68 -23.59
CA ILE A 557 -11.11 -18.69 -24.42
C ILE A 557 -11.22 -19.98 -23.60
N VAL A 558 -12.43 -20.36 -23.21
CA VAL A 558 -12.72 -21.62 -22.49
C VAL A 558 -12.95 -22.82 -23.43
N GLY A 559 -12.87 -22.62 -24.75
CA GLY A 559 -13.35 -23.59 -25.75
C GLY A 559 -12.52 -23.69 -27.02
N GLY A 560 -11.36 -24.34 -26.96
CA GLY A 560 -10.66 -24.85 -28.13
C GLY A 560 -9.40 -25.66 -27.81
N SER A 561 -9.08 -26.77 -28.48
CA SER A 561 -9.93 -27.58 -29.38
C SER A 561 -9.31 -28.96 -29.61
N ASP A 562 -10.13 -30.02 -29.70
CA ASP A 562 -9.71 -31.37 -30.15
C ASP A 562 -9.57 -31.46 -31.69
N ARG A 563 -9.43 -30.32 -32.40
CA ARG A 563 -9.36 -30.21 -33.87
C ARG A 563 -8.01 -30.69 -34.46
N GLY A 564 -7.31 -31.60 -33.78
CA GLY A 564 -6.04 -32.18 -34.21
C GLY A 564 -6.07 -33.70 -34.43
N ALA A 565 -7.19 -34.38 -34.15
CA ALA A 565 -7.24 -35.84 -34.04
C ALA A 565 -8.02 -36.58 -35.16
N GLU A 566 -8.68 -35.87 -36.09
CA GLU A 566 -9.67 -36.47 -37.00
C GLU A 566 -9.39 -36.26 -38.50
N THR A 567 -8.14 -36.01 -38.90
CA THR A 567 -7.73 -35.82 -40.32
C THR A 567 -6.62 -36.77 -40.78
N ASP A 568 -6.47 -37.93 -40.17
CA ASP A 568 -5.56 -38.98 -40.67
C ASP A 568 -6.17 -40.38 -40.52
N ARG A 569 -7.02 -40.74 -41.49
CA ARG A 569 -7.36 -42.14 -41.83
C ARG A 569 -6.95 -42.36 -43.28
N PRO A 570 -6.03 -43.29 -43.59
CA PRO A 570 -5.79 -43.71 -44.96
C PRO A 570 -7.00 -44.47 -45.53
N GLU A 571 -7.12 -44.45 -46.86
CA GLU A 571 -8.15 -45.16 -47.64
C GLU A 571 -7.97 -46.69 -47.65
#